data_AF-A0A7W0Q7C4-F1
#
_entry.id   AF-A0A7W0Q7C4-F1
#
_cell.length_a   1.000
_cell.length_b   1.000
_cell.length_c   1.000
_cell.angle_alpha   90.00
_cell.angle_beta   90.00
_cell.angle_gamma   90.00
#
_symmetry.space_group_name_H-M   'P 1'
#
loop_
_entity.id
_entity.type
_entity.pdbx_description
1 polymer ?
#
loop_
_entity_poly.entity_id
_entity_poly.type
_entity_poly.pdbx_seq_one_letter_code
_entity_poly.pdbx_strand_id
1 'polypeptide(L)'
;MRGHGALALAIVASACGSKKSDGAKRDVPAPAIAPGVDEPATMQAAAPDFPEGTRSLELTRTIAVRLEPSDGAKRIGTVAVDTRVGWTRTQQGKGCGKPWVELAPRGWICSEHTKPSAKAPFGREVPMLDRGELVPGIYGKVTAPNSVTYVIEKPKPEKKKPDRKKPGTTRDKKKTDGPVTTIGEVEAPKLAGPKLVEGKPLVGSVNVRQYEELTVAGRVYWRISQKDPEYVMRQAITPHKPSLYGGTRLGDDTGLAMPIAFVWPRVMGWRQANTMYKANGGGVARQLPARTAIPILDTAMDKTGKPTAYRIGETEWIWAADVRLFTPLPVPKSIGPAERWIDVDLDTQIMVAFEGELPVYATMLSSGGKDAPTETGVYRMWLKESEADMKGLNGEDPYSVATVPWTQFYSPERGLALHTAYWHDQFGVRRSRGCLNLAPRDARWLYFWSDPQVPPGWTMAAGVVEAPGSVVRVRTKEDPDPPTRGYAKKVLELRQQNAAVE
;
A
#
# COMPACT_ATOMS: atom_id res chain seq x y z
N MET A 1 -62.71 56.86 -13.81
CA MET A 1 -62.92 55.69 -14.70
C MET A 1 -63.08 54.46 -13.82
N ARG A 2 -64.22 53.76 -14.00
CA ARG A 2 -64.68 52.54 -13.32
C ARG A 2 -63.62 51.43 -13.45
N GLY A 3 -63.38 50.47 -12.53
CA GLY A 3 -64.18 49.81 -11.48
C GLY A 3 -63.97 48.29 -11.65
N HIS A 4 -63.21 47.62 -10.78
CA HIS A 4 -63.65 46.56 -9.84
C HIS A 4 -64.46 45.39 -10.44
N GLY A 5 -64.08 44.15 -10.07
CA GLY A 5 -65.01 43.01 -10.07
C GLY A 5 -64.35 41.62 -10.01
N ALA A 6 -64.47 40.96 -8.86
CA ALA A 6 -64.15 39.56 -8.60
C ALA A 6 -65.33 38.61 -8.94
N LEU A 7 -65.24 37.35 -8.47
CA LEU A 7 -66.21 36.23 -8.47
C LEU A 7 -66.27 35.41 -9.78
N ALA A 8 -66.50 34.10 -9.81
CA ALA A 8 -66.81 33.10 -8.77
C ALA A 8 -66.52 31.68 -9.31
N LEU A 9 -66.39 30.75 -8.35
CA LEU A 9 -66.37 29.30 -8.50
C LEU A 9 -67.70 28.78 -9.07
N ALA A 10 -67.67 27.79 -9.97
CA ALA A 10 -68.80 26.89 -10.21
C ALA A 10 -68.30 25.47 -10.51
N ILE A 11 -68.61 24.58 -9.58
CA ILE A 11 -68.52 23.11 -9.72
C ILE A 11 -69.76 22.66 -10.50
N VAL A 12 -69.56 21.84 -11.54
CA VAL A 12 -70.61 20.95 -12.05
C VAL A 12 -70.02 19.54 -12.14
N ALA A 13 -70.49 18.69 -11.24
CA ALA A 13 -70.42 17.25 -11.41
C ALA A 13 -71.67 16.80 -12.16
N SER A 14 -71.50 16.03 -13.23
CA SER A 14 -72.57 15.16 -13.75
C SER A 14 -71.96 13.84 -14.19
N ALA A 15 -72.49 12.79 -13.57
CA ALA A 15 -72.12 11.40 -13.75
C ALA A 15 -72.87 10.76 -14.95
N CYS A 16 -72.47 9.51 -15.20
CA CYS A 16 -73.16 8.46 -15.96
C CYS A 16 -72.90 8.37 -17.48
N GLY A 17 -72.14 7.33 -17.86
CA GLY A 17 -72.81 6.16 -18.43
C GLY A 17 -72.69 5.94 -19.94
N SER A 18 -71.64 5.20 -20.32
CA SER A 18 -71.65 4.07 -21.28
C SER A 18 -72.36 4.20 -22.64
N LYS A 19 -71.59 4.03 -23.72
CA LYS A 19 -71.74 2.88 -24.65
C LYS A 19 -70.53 2.70 -25.58
N LYS A 20 -70.22 1.42 -25.81
CA LYS A 20 -69.13 0.83 -26.60
C LYS A 20 -69.23 1.13 -28.11
N SER A 21 -68.08 1.20 -28.77
CA SER A 21 -67.87 0.59 -30.09
C SER A 21 -66.39 0.27 -30.31
N ASP A 22 -66.14 -0.95 -30.76
CA ASP A 22 -64.84 -1.61 -30.93
C ASP A 22 -63.93 -0.97 -32.00
N GLY A 23 -62.62 -1.10 -31.81
CA GLY A 23 -61.59 -0.78 -32.80
C GLY A 23 -60.43 -1.76 -32.73
N ALA A 24 -60.47 -2.79 -33.59
CA ALA A 24 -59.46 -3.82 -33.73
C ALA A 24 -58.19 -3.32 -34.47
N LYS A 25 -57.04 -3.84 -34.04
CA LYS A 25 -55.68 -3.58 -34.55
C LYS A 25 -55.49 -4.06 -36.00
N ARG A 26 -54.70 -3.32 -36.79
CA ARG A 26 -54.08 -3.78 -38.04
C ARG A 26 -52.60 -3.40 -38.07
N ASP A 27 -51.78 -4.39 -38.43
CA ASP A 27 -50.32 -4.39 -38.52
C ASP A 27 -49.78 -3.64 -39.75
N VAL A 28 -48.53 -3.15 -39.65
CA VAL A 28 -47.73 -2.65 -40.79
C VAL A 28 -46.34 -3.31 -40.72
N PRO A 29 -45.73 -3.75 -41.86
CA PRO A 29 -44.69 -4.76 -41.89
C PRO A 29 -43.25 -4.20 -41.81
N ALA A 30 -42.33 -5.06 -41.38
CA ALA A 30 -40.90 -4.83 -41.24
C ALA A 30 -40.17 -4.70 -42.59
N PRO A 31 -39.09 -3.88 -42.68
CA PRO A 31 -38.24 -3.81 -43.86
C PRO A 31 -37.20 -4.96 -43.89
N ALA A 32 -36.87 -5.37 -45.11
CA ALA A 32 -36.05 -6.53 -45.45
C ALA A 32 -34.55 -6.38 -45.12
N ILE A 33 -33.95 -7.52 -44.78
CA ILE A 33 -32.53 -7.73 -44.43
C ILE A 33 -31.66 -7.80 -45.70
N ALA A 34 -30.56 -7.06 -45.73
CA ALA A 34 -29.45 -7.27 -46.66
C ALA A 34 -28.44 -8.27 -46.07
N PRO A 35 -27.81 -9.16 -46.87
CA PRO A 35 -26.88 -10.16 -46.33
C PRO A 35 -25.44 -9.64 -46.26
N GLY A 36 -24.74 -10.02 -45.18
CA GLY A 36 -23.29 -10.27 -45.17
C GLY A 36 -22.36 -9.05 -45.12
N VAL A 37 -22.03 -8.61 -43.91
CA VAL A 37 -20.69 -8.11 -43.60
C VAL A 37 -20.25 -8.89 -42.36
N ASP A 38 -19.17 -9.65 -42.48
CA ASP A 38 -18.63 -10.50 -41.42
C ASP A 38 -18.40 -9.67 -40.15
N GLU A 39 -19.17 -9.96 -39.10
CA GLU A 39 -18.84 -9.54 -37.74
C GLU A 39 -17.46 -10.12 -37.39
N PRO A 40 -16.52 -9.33 -36.84
CA PRO A 40 -15.34 -9.92 -36.24
C PRO A 40 -15.81 -10.86 -35.14
N ALA A 41 -15.48 -12.15 -35.29
CA ALA A 41 -15.87 -13.22 -34.40
C ALA A 41 -15.84 -12.77 -32.94
N THR A 42 -17.02 -12.55 -32.38
CA THR A 42 -17.19 -12.47 -30.93
C THR A 42 -16.83 -13.85 -30.41
N MET A 43 -15.59 -13.99 -29.92
CA MET A 43 -15.20 -15.15 -29.12
C MET A 43 -16.20 -15.23 -27.97
N GLN A 44 -17.19 -16.11 -28.09
CA GLN A 44 -18.14 -16.42 -27.03
C GLN A 44 -17.32 -16.74 -25.77
N ALA A 45 -17.57 -15.99 -24.70
CA ALA A 45 -17.03 -16.30 -23.40
C ALA A 45 -17.50 -17.71 -23.01
N ALA A 46 -16.62 -18.69 -23.12
CA ALA A 46 -16.93 -20.05 -22.68
C ALA A 46 -17.25 -19.99 -21.18
N ALA A 47 -18.43 -20.48 -20.80
CA ALA A 47 -18.75 -20.72 -19.40
C ALA A 47 -17.67 -21.65 -18.82
N PRO A 48 -17.15 -21.38 -17.62
CA PRO A 48 -16.05 -22.15 -17.11
C PRO A 48 -16.43 -23.58 -16.83
N ASP A 49 -15.48 -24.46 -17.10
CA ASP A 49 -15.52 -25.89 -16.80
C ASP A 49 -15.32 -26.19 -15.30
N PHE A 50 -15.96 -25.41 -14.44
CA PHE A 50 -15.97 -25.66 -12.99
C PHE A 50 -17.24 -26.41 -12.59
N PRO A 51 -17.17 -27.29 -11.58
CA PRO A 51 -18.34 -27.99 -11.07
C PRO A 51 -19.47 -27.03 -10.73
N GLU A 52 -20.71 -27.48 -10.94
CA GLU A 52 -21.90 -26.73 -10.56
C GLU A 52 -21.83 -26.32 -9.08
N GLY A 53 -22.21 -25.07 -8.79
CA GLY A 53 -22.12 -24.50 -7.44
C GLY A 53 -20.77 -23.85 -7.09
N THR A 54 -19.80 -23.82 -8.00
CA THR A 54 -18.55 -23.08 -7.81
C THR A 54 -18.81 -21.57 -7.76
N ARG A 55 -18.50 -20.93 -6.63
CA ARG A 55 -18.65 -19.47 -6.40
C ARG A 55 -17.32 -18.73 -6.34
N SER A 56 -16.21 -19.42 -6.09
CA SER A 56 -14.87 -18.83 -6.08
C SER A 56 -13.80 -19.89 -6.35
N LEU A 57 -12.57 -19.42 -6.58
CA LEU A 57 -11.40 -20.27 -6.74
C LEU A 57 -10.41 -20.03 -5.62
N GLU A 58 -10.11 -21.07 -4.85
CA GLU A 58 -9.11 -21.04 -3.78
C GLU A 58 -7.72 -21.26 -4.36
N LEU A 59 -6.78 -20.36 -4.06
CA LEU A 59 -5.41 -20.44 -4.56
C LEU A 59 -4.59 -21.44 -3.76
N THR A 60 -3.91 -22.37 -4.45
CA THR A 60 -3.04 -23.38 -3.81
C THR A 60 -1.61 -22.88 -3.58
N ARG A 61 -1.26 -21.74 -4.17
CA ARG A 61 0.02 -21.04 -3.98
C ARG A 61 -0.14 -19.57 -4.32
N THR A 62 0.85 -18.76 -3.95
CA THR A 62 0.96 -17.38 -4.42
C THR A 62 1.22 -17.38 -5.93
N ILE A 63 0.42 -16.62 -6.70
CA ILE A 63 0.48 -16.60 -8.16
C ILE A 63 0.54 -15.18 -8.72
N ALA A 64 1.17 -15.04 -9.88
CA ALA A 64 1.16 -13.81 -10.65
C ALA A 64 -0.16 -13.66 -11.40
N VAL A 65 -0.70 -12.43 -11.40
CA VAL A 65 -1.84 -12.04 -12.24
C VAL A 65 -1.31 -11.39 -13.52
N ARG A 66 -1.82 -11.84 -14.66
CA ARG A 66 -1.40 -11.42 -16.00
C ARG A 66 -2.44 -10.52 -16.65
N LEU A 67 -2.02 -9.63 -17.54
CA LEU A 67 -2.94 -8.77 -18.29
C LEU A 67 -3.79 -9.57 -19.28
N GLU A 68 -3.20 -10.61 -19.86
CA GLU A 68 -3.80 -11.49 -20.87
C GLU A 68 -3.63 -12.96 -20.44
N PRO A 69 -4.42 -13.90 -21.00
CA PRO A 69 -4.33 -15.33 -20.69
C PRO A 69 -3.07 -15.97 -21.31
N SER A 70 -1.89 -15.59 -20.82
CA SER A 70 -0.60 -16.09 -21.29
C SER A 70 0.48 -15.89 -20.24
N ASP A 71 1.41 -16.85 -20.13
CA ASP A 71 2.55 -16.78 -19.21
C ASP A 71 3.55 -15.66 -19.55
N GLY A 72 3.64 -15.32 -20.84
CA GLY A 72 4.45 -14.21 -21.35
C GLY A 72 3.81 -12.83 -21.21
N ALA A 73 2.52 -12.75 -20.86
CA ALA A 73 1.83 -11.47 -20.75
C ALA A 73 2.35 -10.62 -19.58
N LYS A 74 2.14 -9.30 -19.66
CA LYS A 74 2.52 -8.35 -18.60
C LYS A 74 1.92 -8.79 -17.26
N ARG A 75 2.76 -8.88 -16.22
CA ARG A 75 2.29 -9.08 -14.84
C ARG A 75 1.68 -7.79 -14.33
N ILE A 76 0.44 -7.86 -13.86
CA ILE A 76 -0.31 -6.72 -13.33
C ILE A 76 -0.68 -6.87 -11.86
N GLY A 77 -0.40 -8.03 -11.27
CA GLY A 77 -0.69 -8.29 -9.87
C GLY A 77 -0.02 -9.52 -9.33
N THR A 78 -0.18 -9.73 -8.03
CA THR A 78 0.18 -10.97 -7.33
C THR A 78 -0.85 -11.23 -6.26
N VAL A 79 -1.38 -12.45 -6.20
CA VAL A 79 -2.34 -12.85 -5.18
C VAL A 79 -1.70 -13.88 -4.28
N ALA A 80 -1.79 -13.64 -2.97
CA ALA A 80 -1.29 -14.55 -1.95
C ALA A 80 -2.08 -15.86 -1.93
N VAL A 81 -1.39 -16.94 -1.55
CA VAL A 81 -2.02 -18.19 -1.12
C VAL A 81 -3.10 -17.94 -0.06
N ASP A 82 -4.06 -18.86 0.07
CA ASP A 82 -5.24 -18.77 0.97
C ASP A 82 -6.27 -17.69 0.60
N THR A 83 -6.12 -17.06 -0.56
CA THR A 83 -7.13 -16.18 -1.14
C THR A 83 -8.14 -17.01 -1.95
N ARG A 84 -9.43 -16.71 -1.78
CA ARG A 84 -10.51 -17.17 -2.68
C ARG A 84 -10.88 -16.03 -3.63
N VAL A 85 -10.52 -16.16 -4.89
CA VAL A 85 -10.76 -15.13 -5.91
C VAL A 85 -12.10 -15.34 -6.61
N GLY A 86 -12.77 -14.23 -6.95
CA GLY A 86 -13.90 -14.24 -7.88
C GLY A 86 -13.40 -14.35 -9.32
N TRP A 87 -14.19 -14.96 -10.18
CA TRP A 87 -13.86 -15.16 -11.59
C TRP A 87 -15.02 -14.74 -12.49
N THR A 88 -14.72 -14.43 -13.75
CA THR A 88 -15.71 -14.00 -14.76
C THR A 88 -15.83 -14.98 -15.93
N ARG A 89 -14.70 -15.41 -16.51
CA ARG A 89 -14.65 -16.36 -17.63
C ARG A 89 -13.36 -17.16 -17.66
N THR A 90 -13.29 -18.14 -18.56
CA THR A 90 -12.07 -18.89 -18.87
C THR A 90 -11.66 -18.77 -20.33
N GLN A 91 -10.36 -18.88 -20.60
CA GLN A 91 -9.81 -18.86 -21.95
C GLN A 91 -8.58 -19.75 -22.06
N GLN A 92 -8.43 -20.43 -23.19
CA GLN A 92 -7.19 -21.17 -23.48
C GLN A 92 -6.05 -20.21 -23.80
N GLY A 93 -4.85 -20.56 -23.39
CA GLY A 93 -3.70 -19.66 -23.50
C GLY A 93 -2.38 -20.35 -23.22
N LYS A 94 -1.30 -19.77 -23.72
CA LYS A 94 0.05 -20.34 -23.62
C LYS A 94 0.50 -20.40 -22.14
N GLY A 95 1.23 -21.46 -21.79
CA GLY A 95 1.96 -21.57 -20.52
C GLY A 95 1.11 -21.96 -19.30
N CYS A 96 -0.10 -22.46 -19.50
CA CYS A 96 -0.91 -23.08 -18.44
C CYS A 96 -1.45 -24.42 -18.94
N GLY A 97 -1.33 -25.50 -18.17
CA GLY A 97 -1.87 -26.82 -18.55
C GLY A 97 -3.40 -26.92 -18.48
N LYS A 98 -4.04 -25.90 -17.91
CA LYS A 98 -5.49 -25.74 -17.80
C LYS A 98 -5.91 -24.38 -18.39
N PRO A 99 -7.21 -24.10 -18.59
CA PRO A 99 -7.65 -22.78 -19.02
C PRO A 99 -7.16 -21.68 -18.07
N TRP A 100 -6.84 -20.52 -18.62
CA TRP A 100 -6.67 -19.29 -17.84
C TRP A 100 -8.03 -18.82 -17.35
N VAL A 101 -8.06 -18.23 -16.15
CA VAL A 101 -9.27 -17.68 -15.53
C VAL A 101 -9.11 -16.18 -15.38
N GLU A 102 -10.10 -15.43 -15.86
CA GLU A 102 -10.20 -13.99 -15.64
C GLU A 102 -10.77 -13.71 -14.25
N LEU A 103 -10.09 -12.86 -13.49
CA LEU A 103 -10.42 -12.46 -12.13
C LEU A 103 -11.28 -11.20 -12.12
N ALA A 104 -12.13 -11.07 -11.10
CA ALA A 104 -12.70 -9.79 -10.72
C ALA A 104 -11.76 -9.05 -9.73
N PRO A 105 -11.47 -7.74 -9.92
CA PRO A 105 -11.98 -6.88 -10.98
C PRO A 105 -11.22 -7.00 -12.31
N ARG A 106 -10.00 -7.58 -12.33
CA ARG A 106 -9.20 -7.70 -13.55
C ARG A 106 -8.11 -8.76 -13.49
N GLY A 107 -7.68 -9.16 -14.69
CA GLY A 107 -6.46 -9.94 -14.92
C GLY A 107 -6.69 -11.44 -14.95
N TRP A 108 -5.67 -12.17 -15.36
CA TRP A 108 -5.76 -13.60 -15.64
C TRP A 108 -4.80 -14.39 -14.76
N ILE A 109 -5.26 -15.56 -14.32
CA ILE A 109 -4.44 -16.54 -13.60
C ILE A 109 -4.54 -17.92 -14.24
N CYS A 110 -3.49 -18.72 -14.09
CA CYS A 110 -3.50 -20.11 -14.51
C CYS A 110 -4.32 -20.97 -13.53
N SER A 111 -5.41 -21.60 -13.99
CA SER A 111 -6.33 -22.37 -13.12
C SER A 111 -5.73 -23.66 -12.55
N GLU A 112 -4.58 -24.11 -13.08
CA GLU A 112 -3.83 -25.25 -12.53
C GLU A 112 -3.50 -25.09 -11.04
N HIS A 113 -3.38 -23.84 -10.57
CA HIS A 113 -3.04 -23.52 -9.19
C HIS A 113 -4.26 -23.09 -8.37
N THR A 114 -5.45 -23.57 -8.76
CA THR A 114 -6.71 -23.23 -8.12
C THR A 114 -7.53 -24.47 -7.79
N LYS A 115 -8.36 -24.35 -6.75
CA LYS A 115 -9.38 -25.34 -6.39
C LYS A 115 -10.76 -24.67 -6.40
N PRO A 116 -11.77 -25.24 -7.10
CA PRO A 116 -13.13 -24.75 -7.04
C PRO A 116 -13.68 -24.75 -5.60
N SER A 117 -14.45 -23.73 -5.24
CA SER A 117 -15.07 -23.59 -3.92
C SER A 117 -16.50 -23.10 -4.02
N ALA A 118 -17.41 -23.70 -3.26
CA ALA A 118 -18.79 -23.23 -3.11
C ALA A 118 -18.91 -21.99 -2.20
N LYS A 119 -17.81 -21.58 -1.55
CA LYS A 119 -17.76 -20.38 -0.70
C LYS A 119 -17.61 -19.13 -1.56
N ALA A 120 -18.09 -17.99 -1.07
CA ALA A 120 -17.89 -16.71 -1.72
C ALA A 120 -16.38 -16.33 -1.79
N PRO A 121 -16.01 -15.45 -2.75
CA PRO A 121 -14.68 -14.83 -2.76
C PRO A 121 -14.34 -14.22 -1.41
N PHE A 122 -13.08 -14.36 -1.02
CA PHE A 122 -12.56 -13.89 0.25
C PHE A 122 -11.07 -13.66 0.13
N GLY A 123 -10.63 -12.50 0.57
CA GLY A 123 -9.23 -12.19 0.79
C GLY A 123 -9.09 -11.37 2.06
N ARG A 124 -7.88 -11.33 2.60
CA ARG A 124 -7.52 -10.45 3.71
C ARG A 124 -6.58 -9.37 3.21
N GLU A 125 -6.62 -8.20 3.83
CA GLU A 125 -5.60 -7.19 3.59
C GLU A 125 -4.21 -7.76 3.93
N VAL A 126 -3.25 -7.47 3.05
CA VAL A 126 -1.86 -7.87 3.19
C VAL A 126 -0.97 -6.62 3.13
N PRO A 127 0.10 -6.54 3.95
CA PRO A 127 0.49 -7.52 4.96
C PRO A 127 -0.49 -7.53 6.14
N MET A 128 -0.60 -8.68 6.81
CA MET A 128 -1.47 -8.82 7.97
C MET A 128 -0.87 -8.07 9.16
N LEU A 129 -1.74 -7.45 9.96
CA LEU A 129 -1.38 -6.81 11.22
C LEU A 129 -2.08 -7.54 12.36
N ASP A 130 -1.35 -7.79 13.44
CA ASP A 130 -1.96 -8.22 14.69
C ASP A 130 -2.65 -7.05 15.39
N ARG A 131 -3.50 -7.36 16.38
CA ARG A 131 -4.28 -6.34 17.10
C ARG A 131 -3.34 -5.32 17.76
N GLY A 132 -3.43 -4.07 17.33
CA GLY A 132 -2.65 -2.95 17.88
C GLY A 132 -1.32 -2.71 17.18
N GLU A 133 -0.93 -3.55 16.22
CA GLU A 133 0.26 -3.32 15.41
C GLU A 133 0.06 -2.18 14.40
N LEU A 134 1.14 -1.43 14.18
CA LEU A 134 1.19 -0.36 13.16
C LEU A 134 1.86 -0.81 11.87
N VAL A 135 2.70 -1.85 11.93
CA VAL A 135 3.48 -2.45 10.84
C VAL A 135 3.57 -3.96 11.09
N PRO A 136 3.78 -4.79 10.06
CA PRO A 136 3.67 -6.25 10.21
C PRO A 136 4.90 -6.84 10.92
N GLY A 137 4.85 -6.91 12.24
CA GLY A 137 5.91 -7.47 13.08
C GLY A 137 6.94 -6.47 13.58
N ILE A 138 8.08 -6.99 14.03
CA ILE A 138 9.08 -6.24 14.79
C ILE A 138 10.27 -5.89 13.90
N TYR A 139 10.69 -4.63 13.98
CA TYR A 139 11.78 -4.08 13.18
C TYR A 139 12.84 -3.46 14.07
N GLY A 140 14.07 -3.38 13.59
CA GLY A 140 15.16 -2.70 14.29
C GLY A 140 16.27 -2.22 13.38
N LYS A 141 17.06 -1.26 13.86
CA LYS A 141 18.28 -0.80 13.20
C LYS A 141 19.48 -1.52 13.78
N VAL A 142 20.36 -2.00 12.93
CA VAL A 142 21.67 -2.51 13.34
C VAL A 142 22.55 -1.30 13.69
N THR A 143 22.94 -1.19 14.96
CA THR A 143 23.66 -0.03 15.51
C THR A 143 25.04 -0.36 16.03
N ALA A 144 25.32 -1.63 16.37
CA ALA A 144 26.66 -2.02 16.79
C ALA A 144 27.66 -1.98 15.62
N PRO A 145 28.87 -1.42 15.82
CA PRO A 145 29.89 -1.37 14.79
C PRO A 145 30.36 -2.77 14.40
N ASN A 146 30.80 -2.95 13.15
CA ASN A 146 31.34 -4.21 12.62
C ASN A 146 30.39 -5.41 12.78
N SER A 147 29.08 -5.16 12.78
CA SER A 147 28.09 -6.24 12.85
C SER A 147 28.17 -7.14 11.62
N VAL A 148 28.03 -8.45 11.83
CA VAL A 148 28.00 -9.48 10.79
C VAL A 148 26.68 -10.24 10.85
N THR A 149 26.31 -10.89 9.75
CA THR A 149 25.30 -11.96 9.82
C THR A 149 25.92 -13.23 10.40
N TYR A 150 25.07 -14.15 10.84
CA TYR A 150 25.44 -15.48 11.28
C TYR A 150 24.61 -16.51 10.52
N VAL A 151 25.15 -17.70 10.32
CA VAL A 151 24.44 -18.84 9.72
C VAL A 151 24.64 -20.09 10.59
N ILE A 152 23.67 -21.01 10.55
CA ILE A 152 23.79 -22.28 11.28
C ILE A 152 24.82 -23.17 10.57
N GLU A 153 25.80 -23.66 11.32
CA GLU A 153 26.82 -24.59 10.83
C GLU A 153 26.15 -25.88 10.33
N LYS A 154 26.37 -26.25 9.07
CA LYS A 154 25.87 -27.52 8.53
C LYS A 154 26.68 -28.68 9.14
N PRO A 155 26.03 -29.78 9.57
CA PRO A 155 26.76 -30.94 10.06
C PRO A 155 27.70 -31.47 8.97
N LYS A 156 28.98 -31.66 9.30
CA LYS A 156 29.96 -32.27 8.39
C LYS A 156 29.53 -33.73 8.13
N PRO A 157 29.53 -34.21 6.87
CA PRO A 157 29.28 -35.61 6.61
C PRO A 157 30.35 -36.46 7.32
N GLU A 158 29.93 -37.41 8.16
CA GLU A 158 30.84 -38.33 8.83
C GLU A 158 31.67 -39.08 7.78
N LYS A 159 32.99 -38.92 7.84
CA LYS A 159 33.91 -39.78 7.08
C LYS A 159 33.78 -41.19 7.66
N LYS A 160 33.14 -42.11 6.90
CA LYS A 160 33.14 -43.55 7.23
C LYS A 160 34.58 -44.01 7.48
N LYS A 161 34.88 -44.44 8.70
CA LYS A 161 36.15 -45.09 9.03
C LYS A 161 36.24 -46.40 8.21
N PRO A 162 37.40 -46.71 7.59
CA PRO A 162 37.54 -47.97 6.86
C PRO A 162 37.52 -49.15 7.84
N ASP A 163 36.75 -50.18 7.48
CA ASP A 163 36.59 -51.41 8.26
C ASP A 163 37.94 -52.06 8.55
N ARG A 164 38.27 -52.15 9.85
CA ARG A 164 39.43 -52.89 10.34
C ARG A 164 39.02 -54.37 10.40
N LYS A 165 39.37 -55.14 9.36
CA LYS A 165 39.24 -56.62 9.34
C LYS A 165 39.92 -57.22 10.58
N LYS A 166 39.17 -57.93 11.43
CA LYS A 166 39.72 -58.86 12.43
C LYS A 166 39.95 -60.23 11.78
N PRO A 167 41.09 -60.91 11.99
CA PRO A 167 41.24 -62.32 11.67
C PRO A 167 40.52 -63.18 12.73
N GLY A 168 39.96 -64.30 12.29
CA GLY A 168 39.12 -65.17 13.11
C GLY A 168 39.89 -66.13 14.03
N THR A 169 39.12 -66.83 14.87
CA THR A 169 39.27 -68.27 15.17
C THR A 169 38.14 -68.74 16.12
N THR A 170 37.45 -69.78 15.64
CA THR A 170 36.88 -70.98 16.32
C THR A 170 36.15 -70.95 17.69
N ARG A 171 34.98 -71.61 17.64
CA ARG A 171 34.11 -72.23 18.67
C ARG A 171 34.80 -72.73 19.96
N ASP A 172 34.14 -72.57 21.11
CA ASP A 172 33.61 -73.70 21.90
C ASP A 172 32.65 -73.31 23.05
N LYS A 173 31.91 -74.31 23.54
CA LYS A 173 30.67 -74.29 24.36
C LYS A 173 30.84 -74.00 25.88
N LYS A 174 29.73 -73.52 26.49
CA LYS A 174 28.99 -74.08 27.68
C LYS A 174 28.84 -73.18 28.93
N LYS A 175 27.55 -72.98 29.33
CA LYS A 175 26.87 -72.66 30.63
C LYS A 175 27.64 -71.95 31.77
N THR A 176 27.01 -70.93 32.40
CA THR A 176 26.23 -71.03 33.68
C THR A 176 25.63 -69.67 34.14
N ASP A 177 24.67 -69.76 35.06
CA ASP A 177 23.68 -68.82 35.61
C ASP A 177 24.14 -67.52 36.32
N GLY A 178 23.36 -66.43 36.12
CA GLY A 178 22.96 -65.34 37.05
C GLY A 178 23.99 -64.45 37.79
N PRO A 179 23.59 -63.32 38.44
CA PRO A 179 22.37 -62.51 38.30
C PRO A 179 22.64 -61.06 37.82
N VAL A 180 21.54 -60.39 37.49
CA VAL A 180 21.42 -58.97 37.15
C VAL A 180 21.96 -58.06 38.26
N THR A 181 22.88 -57.15 37.94
CA THR A 181 23.00 -55.85 38.62
C THR A 181 23.48 -54.75 37.68
N THR A 182 22.81 -53.60 37.81
CA THR A 182 23.09 -52.26 37.30
C THR A 182 22.96 -52.04 35.79
N ILE A 183 21.78 -51.54 35.40
CA ILE A 183 21.59 -50.71 34.22
C ILE A 183 22.48 -49.49 34.42
N GLY A 184 23.63 -49.45 33.74
CA GLY A 184 24.39 -48.23 33.59
C GLY A 184 23.50 -47.20 32.91
N GLU A 185 23.33 -46.07 33.56
CA GLU A 185 22.72 -44.88 33.02
C GLU A 185 23.51 -44.50 31.75
N VAL A 186 22.99 -44.89 30.59
CA VAL A 186 23.50 -44.41 29.32
C VAL A 186 23.05 -42.95 29.25
N GLU A 187 23.90 -42.04 29.72
CA GLU A 187 23.75 -40.62 29.42
C GLU A 187 23.65 -40.49 27.90
N ALA A 188 22.43 -40.21 27.42
CA ALA A 188 22.21 -39.83 26.05
C ALA A 188 23.14 -38.64 25.76
N PRO A 189 23.92 -38.67 24.66
CA PRO A 189 24.77 -37.54 24.33
C PRO A 189 23.88 -36.31 24.20
N LYS A 190 24.10 -35.31 25.06
CA LYS A 190 23.51 -33.98 24.91
C LYS A 190 23.84 -33.54 23.48
N LEU A 191 22.85 -33.57 22.58
CA LEU A 191 23.00 -33.00 21.25
C LEU A 191 23.45 -31.55 21.47
N ALA A 192 24.69 -31.26 21.11
CA ALA A 192 25.17 -29.89 21.10
C ALA A 192 24.21 -29.10 20.21
N GLY A 193 23.58 -28.07 20.78
CA GLY A 193 22.66 -27.20 20.05
C GLY A 193 23.34 -26.61 18.79
N PRO A 194 22.55 -26.07 17.85
CA PRO A 194 23.08 -25.55 16.59
C PRO A 194 24.18 -24.52 16.85
N LYS A 195 25.34 -24.69 16.20
CA LYS A 195 26.42 -23.70 16.24
C LYS A 195 26.18 -22.63 15.19
N LEU A 196 26.35 -21.37 15.56
CA LEU A 196 26.32 -20.24 14.63
C LEU A 196 27.74 -19.87 14.24
N VAL A 197 27.98 -19.72 12.95
CA VAL A 197 29.23 -19.21 12.38
C VAL A 197 29.01 -17.84 11.76
N GLU A 198 30.02 -16.97 11.85
CA GLU A 198 29.97 -15.64 11.24
C GLU A 198 29.85 -15.75 9.71
N GLY A 199 28.98 -14.91 9.17
CA GLY A 199 28.67 -14.77 7.75
C GLY A 199 29.23 -13.47 7.20
N LYS A 200 28.39 -12.72 6.46
CA LYS A 200 28.81 -11.51 5.76
C LYS A 200 28.76 -10.27 6.67
N PRO A 201 29.66 -9.29 6.49
CA PRO A 201 29.56 -8.01 7.19
C PRO A 201 28.31 -7.23 6.76
N LEU A 202 27.72 -6.52 7.71
CA LEU A 202 26.63 -5.58 7.48
C LEU A 202 27.22 -4.18 7.33
N VAL A 203 27.15 -3.64 6.11
CA VAL A 203 27.74 -2.34 5.75
C VAL A 203 26.64 -1.28 5.60
N GLY A 204 26.91 -0.09 6.11
CA GLY A 204 26.01 1.06 6.00
C GLY A 204 24.83 1.05 6.97
N SER A 205 23.76 1.77 6.62
CA SER A 205 22.56 1.85 7.46
C SER A 205 21.61 0.68 7.16
N VAL A 206 21.59 -0.31 8.05
CA VAL A 206 20.78 -1.53 7.90
C VAL A 206 19.61 -1.55 8.88
N ASN A 207 18.40 -1.67 8.34
CA ASN A 207 17.19 -1.97 9.11
C ASN A 207 16.72 -3.39 8.78
N VAL A 208 16.47 -4.17 9.82
CA VAL A 208 16.09 -5.59 9.74
C VAL A 208 14.71 -5.82 10.34
N ARG A 209 14.04 -6.87 9.86
CA ARG A 209 12.82 -7.42 10.46
C ARG A 209 13.17 -8.68 11.22
N GLN A 210 12.50 -8.89 12.34
CA GLN A 210 12.57 -10.11 13.12
C GLN A 210 11.54 -11.12 12.60
N TYR A 211 12.01 -12.23 12.02
CA TYR A 211 11.15 -13.35 11.65
C TYR A 211 11.08 -14.44 12.72
N GLU A 212 12.16 -14.63 13.46
CA GLU A 212 12.31 -15.66 14.49
C GLU A 212 13.37 -15.22 15.49
N GLU A 213 13.28 -15.68 16.75
CA GLU A 213 14.37 -15.59 17.71
C GLU A 213 15.00 -16.96 17.92
N LEU A 214 16.33 -16.99 17.87
CA LEU A 214 17.11 -18.18 18.15
C LEU A 214 18.08 -17.88 19.30
N THR A 215 18.08 -18.74 20.32
CA THR A 215 19.06 -18.66 21.42
C THR A 215 20.12 -19.73 21.25
N VAL A 216 21.39 -19.31 21.12
CA VAL A 216 22.55 -20.20 21.02
C VAL A 216 23.58 -19.78 22.05
N ALA A 217 24.01 -20.71 22.91
CA ALA A 217 25.01 -20.47 23.95
C ALA A 217 24.72 -19.21 24.81
N GLY A 218 23.45 -19.00 25.18
CA GLY A 218 23.01 -17.86 26.00
C GLY A 218 22.92 -16.52 25.26
N ARG A 219 23.17 -16.48 23.95
CA ARG A 219 23.02 -15.28 23.11
C ARG A 219 21.78 -15.40 22.24
N VAL A 220 21.04 -14.30 22.13
CA VAL A 220 19.82 -14.21 21.32
C VAL A 220 20.14 -13.62 19.95
N TYR A 221 19.59 -14.23 18.92
CA TYR A 221 19.77 -13.81 17.54
C TYR A 221 18.40 -13.65 16.87
N TRP A 222 18.25 -12.60 16.08
CA TRP A 222 17.11 -12.43 15.20
C TRP A 222 17.40 -13.07 13.86
N ARG A 223 16.49 -13.91 13.38
CA ARG A 223 16.45 -14.30 11.98
C ARG A 223 15.93 -13.13 11.15
N ILE A 224 16.72 -12.69 10.18
CA ILE A 224 16.46 -11.46 9.40
C ILE A 224 16.06 -11.71 7.94
N SER A 225 15.96 -12.97 7.53
CA SER A 225 15.47 -13.38 6.21
C SER A 225 14.44 -14.51 6.33
N GLN A 226 13.35 -14.41 5.58
CA GLN A 226 12.36 -15.49 5.48
C GLN A 226 12.92 -16.71 4.76
N LYS A 227 13.72 -16.49 3.70
CA LYS A 227 14.21 -17.55 2.81
C LYS A 227 15.51 -18.14 3.30
N ASP A 228 16.44 -17.28 3.70
CA ASP A 228 17.79 -17.67 4.07
C ASP A 228 17.90 -17.75 5.60
N PRO A 229 18.63 -18.73 6.15
CA PRO A 229 18.88 -18.84 7.59
C PRO A 229 19.97 -17.83 8.02
N GLU A 230 19.73 -16.54 7.77
CA GLU A 230 20.61 -15.45 8.16
C GLU A 230 20.14 -14.82 9.47
N TYR A 231 21.08 -14.65 10.40
CA TYR A 231 20.82 -14.19 11.75
C TYR A 231 21.68 -12.97 12.09
N VAL A 232 21.18 -12.10 12.97
CA VAL A 232 21.94 -10.98 13.55
C VAL A 232 21.76 -11.00 15.06
N MET A 233 22.84 -10.74 15.79
CA MET A 233 22.81 -10.72 17.26
C MET A 233 21.83 -9.65 17.77
N ARG A 234 20.93 -10.01 18.68
CA ARG A 234 19.90 -9.12 19.20
C ARG A 234 20.46 -7.85 19.84
N GLN A 235 21.60 -7.98 20.53
CA GLN A 235 22.29 -6.87 21.20
C GLN A 235 22.85 -5.84 20.21
N ALA A 236 23.09 -6.24 18.96
CA ALA A 236 23.54 -5.33 17.90
C ALA A 236 22.39 -4.50 17.29
N ILE A 237 21.15 -4.79 17.68
CA ILE A 237 19.94 -4.21 17.09
C ILE A 237 19.24 -3.32 18.11
N THR A 238 18.98 -2.08 17.71
CA THR A 238 18.08 -1.16 18.41
C THR A 238 16.68 -1.31 17.78
N PRO A 239 15.66 -1.82 18.51
CA PRO A 239 14.31 -1.93 17.98
C PRO A 239 13.74 -0.56 17.60
N HIS A 240 12.98 -0.54 16.51
CA HIS A 240 12.24 0.64 16.10
C HIS A 240 10.98 0.79 16.93
N LYS A 241 10.58 2.05 17.14
CA LYS A 241 9.27 2.41 17.65
C LYS A 241 8.51 3.13 16.54
N PRO A 242 7.66 2.42 15.78
CA PRO A 242 6.88 3.03 14.71
C PRO A 242 6.05 4.20 15.25
N SER A 243 5.92 5.22 14.43
CA SER A 243 5.18 6.42 14.80
C SER A 243 3.68 6.15 14.99
N LEU A 244 3.13 6.68 16.08
CA LEU A 244 1.68 6.73 16.33
C LEU A 244 0.99 7.89 15.61
N TYR A 245 1.75 8.77 14.98
CA TYR A 245 1.21 9.87 14.18
C TYR A 245 0.31 9.33 13.07
N GLY A 246 -0.73 10.07 12.78
CA GLY A 246 -1.55 9.90 11.59
C GLY A 246 -2.13 11.24 11.18
N GLY A 247 -2.35 11.38 9.88
CA GLY A 247 -3.09 12.48 9.30
C GLY A 247 -4.56 12.46 9.66
N THR A 248 -5.29 13.37 9.04
CA THR A 248 -6.72 13.54 9.24
C THR A 248 -7.48 13.34 7.94
N ARG A 249 -8.68 12.78 8.05
CA ARG A 249 -9.67 12.87 6.98
C ARG A 249 -10.18 14.31 6.87
N LEU A 250 -10.68 14.64 5.69
CA LEU A 250 -11.23 15.94 5.35
C LEU A 250 -12.60 15.75 4.68
N GLY A 251 -13.47 16.75 4.83
CA GLY A 251 -14.78 16.75 4.17
C GLY A 251 -15.75 15.69 4.71
N ASP A 252 -15.50 15.17 5.90
CA ASP A 252 -16.32 14.17 6.59
C ASP A 252 -16.82 14.66 7.96
N ASP A 253 -17.18 13.73 8.84
CA ASP A 253 -17.67 13.98 10.20
C ASP A 253 -16.62 14.60 11.14
N THR A 254 -15.34 14.70 10.72
CA THR A 254 -14.32 15.43 11.48
C THR A 254 -14.55 16.94 11.53
N GLY A 255 -15.35 17.49 10.61
CA GLY A 255 -15.57 18.93 10.46
C GLY A 255 -14.36 19.70 9.92
N LEU A 256 -13.27 19.00 9.54
CA LEU A 256 -12.09 19.61 8.94
C LEU A 256 -12.27 19.73 7.42
N ALA A 257 -12.03 20.93 6.92
CA ALA A 257 -12.07 21.24 5.50
C ALA A 257 -10.89 22.16 5.12
N MET A 258 -10.72 22.37 3.82
CA MET A 258 -9.77 23.34 3.32
C MET A 258 -10.25 24.78 3.58
N PRO A 259 -9.34 25.73 3.88
CA PRO A 259 -7.88 25.56 4.04
C PRO A 259 -7.48 24.87 5.34
N ILE A 260 -6.49 23.98 5.28
CA ILE A 260 -5.98 23.21 6.41
C ILE A 260 -4.52 23.57 6.72
N ALA A 261 -4.18 23.62 8.01
CA ALA A 261 -2.81 23.76 8.47
C ALA A 261 -2.43 22.68 9.48
N PHE A 262 -1.13 22.51 9.68
CA PHE A 262 -0.58 21.66 10.73
C PHE A 262 0.22 22.51 11.71
N VAL A 263 0.01 22.28 13.01
CA VAL A 263 0.78 22.92 14.07
C VAL A 263 2.25 22.56 13.92
N TRP A 264 3.10 23.56 13.82
CA TRP A 264 4.53 23.43 13.61
C TRP A 264 5.28 24.45 14.46
N PRO A 265 5.62 24.12 15.72
CA PRO A 265 6.23 25.08 16.64
C PRO A 265 7.49 25.72 16.04
N ARG A 266 7.56 27.05 16.06
CA ARG A 266 8.68 27.80 15.48
C ARG A 266 10.02 27.50 16.15
N VAL A 267 9.99 27.14 17.42
CA VAL A 267 11.18 26.83 18.21
C VAL A 267 11.55 25.37 17.98
N MET A 268 12.74 25.15 17.43
CA MET A 268 13.24 23.80 17.15
C MET A 268 13.26 22.95 18.42
N GLY A 269 12.70 21.74 18.34
CA GLY A 269 12.62 20.80 19.46
C GLY A 269 11.37 20.95 20.32
N TRP A 270 10.61 22.04 20.19
CA TRP A 270 9.32 22.17 20.86
C TRP A 270 8.30 21.22 20.25
N ARG A 271 7.48 20.62 21.13
CA ARG A 271 6.46 19.64 20.75
C ARG A 271 5.05 20.22 20.76
N GLN A 272 4.90 21.48 21.16
CA GLN A 272 3.62 22.15 21.30
C GLN A 272 3.73 23.62 20.89
N ALA A 273 2.63 24.19 20.43
CA ALA A 273 2.46 25.61 20.16
C ALA A 273 1.32 26.18 21.01
N ASN A 274 1.47 27.43 21.45
CA ASN A 274 0.42 28.13 22.18
C ASN A 274 -0.61 28.69 21.20
N THR A 275 -1.89 28.51 21.51
CA THR A 275 -2.99 29.26 20.93
C THR A 275 -3.33 30.46 21.81
N MET A 276 -4.13 31.38 21.30
CA MET A 276 -4.40 32.68 21.91
C MET A 276 -5.85 33.09 21.69
N TYR A 277 -6.36 33.99 22.53
CA TYR A 277 -7.72 34.52 22.39
C TYR A 277 -7.87 35.65 21.37
N LYS A 278 -6.76 36.21 20.87
CA LYS A 278 -6.75 37.36 19.94
C LYS A 278 -5.65 37.22 18.89
N ALA A 279 -5.89 37.77 17.71
CA ALA A 279 -4.98 37.74 16.57
C ALA A 279 -3.61 38.39 16.85
N ASN A 280 -3.57 39.45 17.68
CA ASN A 280 -2.35 40.18 18.03
C ASN A 280 -1.74 39.75 19.37
N GLY A 281 -2.20 38.63 19.93
CA GLY A 281 -1.85 38.20 21.29
C GLY A 281 -2.89 38.66 22.33
N GLY A 282 -3.13 37.80 23.33
CA GLY A 282 -4.17 38.04 24.32
C GLY A 282 -4.19 37.01 25.44
N GLY A 283 -3.02 36.52 25.84
CA GLY A 283 -2.87 35.36 26.73
C GLY A 283 -2.90 34.03 25.97
N VAL A 284 -2.40 32.98 26.62
CA VAL A 284 -2.41 31.60 26.09
C VAL A 284 -3.78 30.98 26.35
N ALA A 285 -4.46 30.53 25.29
CA ALA A 285 -5.74 29.82 25.41
C ALA A 285 -5.51 28.34 25.76
N ARG A 286 -4.70 27.64 24.96
CA ARG A 286 -4.20 26.28 25.26
C ARG A 286 -2.93 25.97 24.48
N GLN A 287 -2.42 24.76 24.67
CA GLN A 287 -1.30 24.21 23.91
C GLN A 287 -1.77 23.13 22.96
N LEU A 288 -1.38 23.24 21.70
CA LEU A 288 -1.62 22.23 20.68
C LEU A 288 -0.34 21.43 20.41
N PRO A 289 -0.40 20.08 20.38
CA PRO A 289 0.72 19.26 19.95
C PRO A 289 1.17 19.57 18.52
N ALA A 290 2.47 19.42 18.26
CA ALA A 290 3.02 19.49 16.90
C ALA A 290 2.36 18.44 16.00
N ARG A 291 2.14 18.81 14.74
CA ARG A 291 1.46 18.05 13.69
C ARG A 291 -0.04 17.84 13.95
N THR A 292 -0.64 18.57 14.89
CA THR A 292 -2.11 18.64 15.00
C THR A 292 -2.66 19.35 13.76
N ALA A 293 -3.60 18.72 13.05
CA ALA A 293 -4.34 19.36 11.97
C ALA A 293 -5.34 20.38 12.55
N ILE A 294 -5.42 21.55 11.92
CA ILE A 294 -6.28 22.65 12.36
C ILE A 294 -6.93 23.34 11.15
N PRO A 295 -8.21 23.73 11.23
CA PRO A 295 -8.85 24.49 10.17
C PRO A 295 -8.35 25.94 10.20
N ILE A 296 -8.33 26.59 9.03
CA ILE A 296 -8.10 28.04 8.95
C ILE A 296 -9.42 28.73 8.63
N LEU A 297 -9.99 29.41 9.62
CA LEU A 297 -11.28 30.11 9.52
C LEU A 297 -11.13 31.59 9.15
N ASP A 298 -9.98 32.19 9.46
CA ASP A 298 -9.65 33.57 9.13
C ASP A 298 -8.13 33.79 9.21
N THR A 299 -7.62 34.83 8.55
CA THR A 299 -6.21 35.20 8.56
C THR A 299 -6.01 36.66 8.94
N ALA A 300 -5.29 36.89 10.04
CA ALA A 300 -4.83 38.22 10.41
C ALA A 300 -3.55 38.57 9.67
N MET A 301 -3.52 39.73 9.03
CA MET A 301 -2.39 40.21 8.24
C MET A 301 -1.72 41.40 8.92
N ASP A 302 -0.41 41.56 8.71
CA ASP A 302 0.26 42.82 9.01
C ASP A 302 -0.03 43.89 7.94
N LYS A 303 0.52 45.08 8.13
CA LYS A 303 0.37 46.22 7.20
C LYS A 303 0.94 45.95 5.80
N THR A 304 1.77 44.92 5.63
CA THR A 304 2.37 44.52 4.35
C THR A 304 1.59 43.40 3.66
N GLY A 305 0.51 42.92 4.28
CA GLY A 305 -0.29 41.81 3.77
C GLY A 305 0.26 40.43 4.12
N LYS A 306 1.23 40.32 5.03
CA LYS A 306 1.80 39.04 5.46
C LYS A 306 0.96 38.44 6.61
N PRO A 307 0.65 37.13 6.58
CA PRO A 307 -0.03 36.47 7.69
C PRO A 307 0.75 36.58 9.00
N THR A 308 0.08 37.04 10.06
CA THR A 308 0.61 37.12 11.42
C THR A 308 -0.01 36.07 12.34
N ALA A 309 -1.30 35.79 12.19
CA ALA A 309 -2.02 34.76 12.93
C ALA A 309 -3.18 34.19 12.10
N TYR A 310 -3.60 32.98 12.45
CA TYR A 310 -4.76 32.31 11.87
C TYR A 310 -5.80 32.03 12.95
N ARG A 311 -7.07 32.24 12.62
CA ARG A 311 -8.19 31.86 13.48
C ARG A 311 -8.53 30.39 13.24
N ILE A 312 -8.58 29.61 14.32
CA ILE A 312 -8.76 28.14 14.29
C ILE A 312 -10.02 27.67 15.02
N GLY A 313 -10.75 28.60 15.62
CA GLY A 313 -12.03 28.38 16.30
C GLY A 313 -12.79 29.69 16.42
N GLU A 314 -13.89 29.71 17.17
CA GLU A 314 -14.73 30.90 17.30
C GLU A 314 -13.94 32.12 17.81
N THR A 315 -13.19 31.92 18.90
CA THR A 315 -12.37 32.94 19.59
C THR A 315 -10.91 32.54 19.73
N GLU A 316 -10.48 31.47 19.05
CA GLU A 316 -9.13 30.90 19.19
C GLU A 316 -8.26 31.19 17.96
N TRP A 317 -7.04 31.67 18.21
CA TRP A 317 -6.04 32.04 17.22
C TRP A 317 -4.73 31.31 17.47
N ILE A 318 -3.95 31.08 16.41
CA ILE A 318 -2.57 30.58 16.49
C ILE A 318 -1.67 31.49 15.66
N TRP A 319 -0.44 31.70 16.11
CA TRP A 319 0.53 32.48 15.34
C TRP A 319 0.85 31.80 14.00
N ALA A 320 0.95 32.59 12.94
CA ALA A 320 1.29 32.08 11.61
C ALA A 320 2.67 31.40 11.58
N ALA A 321 3.59 31.84 12.43
CA ALA A 321 4.93 31.24 12.56
C ALA A 321 4.92 29.85 13.23
N ASP A 322 3.85 29.47 13.92
CA ASP A 322 3.72 28.18 14.61
C ASP A 322 2.87 27.16 13.82
N VAL A 323 2.65 27.42 12.52
CA VAL A 323 1.89 26.52 11.65
C VAL A 323 2.52 26.41 10.28
N ARG A 324 2.19 25.32 9.59
CA ARG A 324 2.39 25.20 8.15
C ARG A 324 1.03 25.05 7.48
N LEU A 325 0.72 26.00 6.61
CA LEU A 325 -0.53 26.06 5.87
C LEU A 325 -0.36 25.34 4.54
N PHE A 326 -1.27 24.44 4.21
CA PHE A 326 -1.36 23.91 2.85
C PHE A 326 -2.23 24.85 2.00
N THR A 327 -1.63 25.44 0.97
CA THR A 327 -2.36 26.26 0.00
C THR A 327 -2.71 25.39 -1.21
N PRO A 328 -4.01 25.18 -1.51
CA PRO A 328 -4.41 24.42 -2.68
C PRO A 328 -4.08 25.25 -3.93
N LEU A 329 -3.52 24.58 -4.95
CA LEU A 329 -3.34 25.14 -6.29
C LEU A 329 -4.34 24.48 -7.24
N PRO A 330 -4.71 25.16 -8.36
CA PRO A 330 -5.59 24.58 -9.37
C PRO A 330 -5.18 23.16 -9.77
N VAL A 331 -6.17 22.31 -10.01
CA VAL A 331 -5.93 20.92 -10.43
C VAL A 331 -5.21 20.91 -11.77
N PRO A 332 -4.11 20.14 -11.93
CA PRO A 332 -3.44 20.00 -13.23
C PRO A 332 -4.41 19.47 -14.28
N LYS A 333 -4.40 20.05 -15.48
CA LYS A 333 -5.28 19.65 -16.60
C LYS A 333 -5.15 18.18 -17.02
N SER A 334 -4.06 17.51 -16.62
CA SER A 334 -3.78 16.10 -16.91
C SER A 334 -4.53 15.11 -16.01
N ILE A 335 -5.28 15.60 -15.01
CA ILE A 335 -6.05 14.82 -14.05
C ILE A 335 -7.51 14.82 -14.49
N GLY A 336 -8.10 13.64 -14.68
CA GLY A 336 -9.52 13.50 -14.99
C GLY A 336 -10.43 13.97 -13.84
N PRO A 337 -11.69 14.35 -14.13
CA PRO A 337 -12.59 14.99 -13.16
C PRO A 337 -12.95 14.12 -11.94
N ALA A 338 -12.81 12.79 -12.04
CA ALA A 338 -13.07 11.85 -10.95
C ALA A 338 -11.81 11.06 -10.53
N GLU A 339 -10.62 11.46 -11.00
CA GLU A 339 -9.39 10.75 -10.63
C GLU A 339 -9.03 10.99 -9.16
N ARG A 340 -8.52 9.94 -8.52
CA ARG A 340 -7.83 10.03 -7.24
C ARG A 340 -6.41 10.52 -7.46
N TRP A 341 -6.04 11.60 -6.82
CA TRP A 341 -4.70 12.17 -6.95
C TRP A 341 -4.20 12.80 -5.65
N ILE A 342 -2.91 13.10 -5.62
CA ILE A 342 -2.21 13.57 -4.45
C ILE A 342 -1.44 14.84 -4.81
N ASP A 343 -1.52 15.85 -3.95
CA ASP A 343 -0.68 17.04 -4.00
C ASP A 343 0.29 17.05 -2.82
N VAL A 344 1.57 17.18 -3.12
CA VAL A 344 2.66 17.23 -2.16
C VAL A 344 3.35 18.58 -2.27
N ASP A 345 3.27 19.35 -1.20
CA ASP A 345 3.99 20.61 -1.05
C ASP A 345 5.29 20.34 -0.28
N LEU A 346 6.43 20.42 -0.97
CA LEU A 346 7.73 20.12 -0.38
C LEU A 346 8.22 21.21 0.59
N ASP A 347 7.69 22.42 0.55
CA ASP A 347 8.12 23.51 1.45
C ASP A 347 7.45 23.38 2.80
N THR A 348 6.17 23.03 2.79
CA THR A 348 5.39 22.79 4.01
C THR A 348 5.48 21.35 4.50
N GLN A 349 5.92 20.42 3.64
CA GLN A 349 5.95 18.97 3.90
C GLN A 349 4.55 18.41 4.20
N ILE A 350 3.54 18.96 3.54
CA ILE A 350 2.15 18.53 3.66
C ILE A 350 1.75 17.80 2.37
N MET A 351 1.03 16.70 2.55
CA MET A 351 0.39 15.94 1.50
C MET A 351 -1.12 16.03 1.67
N VAL A 352 -1.84 16.32 0.58
CA VAL A 352 -3.30 16.23 0.53
C VAL A 352 -3.71 15.29 -0.59
N ALA A 353 -4.63 14.38 -0.26
CA ALA A 353 -5.25 13.45 -1.21
C ALA A 353 -6.62 14.01 -1.64
N PHE A 354 -6.94 13.85 -2.92
CA PHE A 354 -8.12 14.41 -3.57
C PHE A 354 -8.87 13.36 -4.38
N GLU A 355 -10.20 13.49 -4.41
CA GLU A 355 -11.10 12.85 -5.38
C GLU A 355 -11.68 13.94 -6.28
N GLY A 356 -11.20 14.06 -7.52
CA GLY A 356 -11.49 15.23 -8.34
C GLY A 356 -10.96 16.51 -7.67
N GLU A 357 -11.85 17.45 -7.34
CA GLU A 357 -11.49 18.68 -6.60
C GLU A 357 -11.67 18.55 -5.09
N LEU A 358 -12.27 17.45 -4.60
CA LEU A 358 -12.60 17.28 -3.20
C LEU A 358 -11.39 16.76 -2.41
N PRO A 359 -10.83 17.53 -1.45
CA PRO A 359 -9.81 17.02 -0.53
C PRO A 359 -10.44 16.02 0.45
N VAL A 360 -9.86 14.84 0.58
CA VAL A 360 -10.39 13.75 1.43
C VAL A 360 -9.46 13.35 2.58
N TYR A 361 -8.18 13.69 2.50
CA TYR A 361 -7.21 13.37 3.54
C TYR A 361 -6.00 14.30 3.49
N ALA A 362 -5.47 14.67 4.65
CA ALA A 362 -4.25 15.45 4.77
C ALA A 362 -3.32 14.88 5.85
N THR A 363 -2.03 14.89 5.57
CA THR A 363 -1.00 14.50 6.55
C THR A 363 0.31 15.25 6.29
N MET A 364 1.20 15.25 7.28
CA MET A 364 2.59 15.64 7.10
C MET A 364 3.43 14.44 6.65
N LEU A 365 4.42 14.69 5.79
CA LEU A 365 5.36 13.67 5.29
C LEU A 365 6.81 14.10 5.47
N SER A 366 7.75 13.21 5.16
CA SER A 366 9.18 13.53 5.10
C SER A 366 9.73 13.22 3.71
N SER A 367 10.02 14.26 2.93
CA SER A 367 10.63 14.13 1.60
C SER A 367 12.16 14.01 1.67
N GLY A 368 12.80 14.01 0.51
CA GLY A 368 14.24 13.96 0.33
C GLY A 368 14.99 15.07 1.07
N GLY A 369 16.06 14.71 1.77
CA GLY A 369 16.98 15.63 2.43
C GLY A 369 17.82 16.46 1.44
N LYS A 370 18.73 17.28 1.95
CA LYS A 370 19.57 18.17 1.11
C LYS A 370 20.45 17.41 0.12
N ASP A 371 20.99 16.26 0.54
CA ASP A 371 21.94 15.48 -0.27
C ASP A 371 21.24 14.57 -1.28
N ALA A 372 19.94 14.35 -1.10
CA ALA A 372 19.10 13.54 -1.98
C ALA A 372 17.68 14.12 -2.04
N PRO A 373 17.52 15.33 -2.64
CA PRO A 373 16.24 16.03 -2.66
C PRO A 373 15.22 15.29 -3.51
N THR A 374 13.94 15.39 -3.14
CA THR A 374 12.84 14.91 -3.98
C THR A 374 12.66 15.85 -5.17
N GLU A 375 12.64 15.29 -6.38
CA GLU A 375 12.39 16.04 -7.61
C GLU A 375 10.90 16.45 -7.73
N THR A 376 10.67 17.70 -8.16
CA THR A 376 9.32 18.19 -8.49
C THR A 376 8.81 17.61 -9.80
N GLY A 377 7.51 17.37 -9.91
CA GLY A 377 6.91 16.76 -11.09
C GLY A 377 5.45 16.37 -10.88
N VAL A 378 4.74 16.23 -11.99
CA VAL A 378 3.48 15.47 -12.04
C VAL A 378 3.81 14.04 -12.46
N TYR A 379 3.66 13.12 -11.51
CA TYR A 379 3.94 11.69 -11.65
C TYR A 379 2.65 10.86 -11.57
N ARG A 380 2.77 9.55 -11.78
CA ARG A 380 1.64 8.62 -11.67
C ARG A 380 2.10 7.32 -11.05
N MET A 381 1.36 6.85 -10.04
CA MET A 381 1.62 5.59 -9.37
C MET A 381 1.46 4.44 -10.37
N TRP A 382 2.51 3.63 -10.53
CA TRP A 382 2.51 2.55 -11.52
C TRP A 382 2.59 1.16 -10.89
N LEU A 383 3.03 1.08 -9.64
CA LEU A 383 3.17 -0.18 -8.90
C LEU A 383 2.95 0.04 -7.41
N LYS A 384 2.20 -0.86 -6.80
CA LYS A 384 2.04 -0.96 -5.36
C LYS A 384 2.46 -2.35 -4.90
N GLU A 385 3.26 -2.40 -3.84
CA GLU A 385 3.69 -3.63 -3.19
C GLU A 385 3.34 -3.57 -1.70
N SER A 386 2.70 -4.64 -1.23
CA SER A 386 2.29 -4.78 0.17
C SER A 386 3.49 -4.70 1.12
N GLU A 387 4.62 -5.29 0.72
CA GLU A 387 5.93 -5.19 1.36
C GLU A 387 7.02 -5.17 0.28
N ALA A 388 7.99 -4.25 0.40
CA ALA A 388 9.11 -4.14 -0.52
C ALA A 388 10.44 -3.95 0.24
N ASP A 389 11.52 -4.59 -0.21
CA ASP A 389 12.86 -4.28 0.29
C ASP A 389 13.38 -3.01 -0.39
N MET A 390 13.88 -2.05 0.39
CA MET A 390 14.50 -0.84 -0.16
C MET A 390 16.01 -0.90 0.01
N LYS A 391 16.72 -0.88 -1.12
CA LYS A 391 18.18 -0.96 -1.15
C LYS A 391 18.73 0.17 -2.01
N GLY A 392 19.66 0.92 -1.46
CA GLY A 392 20.58 1.75 -2.24
C GLY A 392 21.98 1.31 -1.89
N LEU A 393 22.54 0.41 -2.70
CA LEU A 393 23.89 -0.15 -2.47
C LEU A 393 24.99 0.62 -3.22
N ASN A 394 24.61 1.59 -4.04
CA ASN A 394 25.53 2.41 -4.84
C ASN A 394 25.65 3.82 -4.21
N GLY A 395 26.87 4.31 -4.02
CA GLY A 395 27.18 5.63 -3.45
C GLY A 395 27.92 5.58 -2.11
N GLU A 396 28.25 6.75 -1.55
CA GLU A 396 29.05 6.90 -0.33
C GLU A 396 28.35 6.41 0.95
N ASP A 397 27.01 6.39 0.96
CA ASP A 397 26.21 5.94 2.12
C ASP A 397 25.21 4.81 1.77
N PRO A 398 25.66 3.55 1.67
CA PRO A 398 24.79 2.43 1.37
C PRO A 398 23.71 2.21 2.44
N TYR A 399 22.50 1.84 2.01
CA TYR A 399 21.38 1.54 2.90
C TYR A 399 20.61 0.30 2.45
N SER A 400 20.07 -0.43 3.44
CA SER A 400 19.15 -1.54 3.24
C SER A 400 18.05 -1.47 4.29
N VAL A 401 16.80 -1.37 3.85
CA VAL A 401 15.61 -1.37 4.70
C VAL A 401 14.76 -2.57 4.31
N ALA A 402 14.69 -3.55 5.22
CA ALA A 402 13.93 -4.77 4.97
C ALA A 402 12.42 -4.51 5.05
N THR A 403 11.67 -5.10 4.11
CA THR A 403 10.21 -5.27 4.13
C THR A 403 9.43 -4.02 4.56
N VAL A 404 9.61 -2.94 3.80
CA VAL A 404 8.87 -1.69 3.95
C VAL A 404 7.42 -1.92 3.52
N PRO A 405 6.44 -1.83 4.43
CA PRO A 405 5.05 -2.08 4.09
C PRO A 405 4.42 -0.91 3.34
N TRP A 406 3.39 -1.21 2.55
CA TRP A 406 2.54 -0.24 1.85
C TRP A 406 3.32 0.71 0.92
N THR A 407 4.17 0.12 0.07
CA THR A 407 5.05 0.85 -0.84
C THR A 407 4.33 1.15 -2.16
N GLN A 408 4.38 2.41 -2.60
CA GLN A 408 3.62 2.96 -3.73
C GLN A 408 4.57 3.71 -4.67
N PHE A 409 5.03 3.04 -5.73
CA PHE A 409 6.00 3.58 -6.66
C PHE A 409 5.33 4.51 -7.68
N TYR A 410 5.89 5.72 -7.83
CA TYR A 410 5.36 6.75 -8.74
C TYR A 410 6.38 7.26 -9.76
N SER A 411 7.67 6.97 -9.60
CA SER A 411 8.68 7.20 -10.64
C SER A 411 9.54 5.96 -10.82
N PRO A 412 9.26 5.10 -11.83
CA PRO A 412 10.06 3.91 -12.09
C PRO A 412 11.50 4.26 -12.47
N GLU A 413 11.71 5.38 -13.17
CA GLU A 413 13.02 5.79 -13.69
C GLU A 413 13.99 6.18 -12.57
N ARG A 414 13.44 6.72 -11.47
CA ARG A 414 14.20 7.16 -10.29
C ARG A 414 14.05 6.23 -9.09
N GLY A 415 13.18 5.22 -9.18
CA GLY A 415 12.84 4.34 -8.06
C GLY A 415 12.13 5.06 -6.89
N LEU A 416 11.43 6.18 -7.15
CA LEU A 416 10.75 6.94 -6.09
C LEU A 416 9.39 6.33 -5.73
N ALA A 417 9.12 6.31 -4.43
CA ALA A 417 7.88 5.79 -3.87
C ALA A 417 7.37 6.64 -2.70
N LEU A 418 6.05 6.59 -2.46
CA LEU A 418 5.49 6.85 -1.14
C LEU A 418 5.49 5.55 -0.36
N HIS A 419 5.93 5.56 0.89
CA HIS A 419 5.99 4.33 1.67
C HIS A 419 6.01 4.60 3.17
N THR A 420 5.80 3.53 3.93
CA THR A 420 5.91 3.56 5.39
C THR A 420 7.34 3.86 5.82
N ALA A 421 7.50 4.79 6.76
CA ALA A 421 8.75 4.99 7.50
C ALA A 421 8.58 4.57 8.96
N TYR A 422 8.77 3.27 9.22
CA TYR A 422 8.65 2.72 10.58
C TYR A 422 9.81 3.10 11.50
N TRP A 423 10.91 3.63 10.95
CA TRP A 423 12.17 3.89 11.63
C TRP A 423 12.30 5.30 12.21
N HIS A 424 11.33 6.19 11.98
CA HIS A 424 11.36 7.56 12.54
C HIS A 424 9.97 8.17 12.74
N ASP A 425 9.90 9.22 13.55
CA ASP A 425 8.69 10.01 13.81
C ASP A 425 8.87 11.51 13.47
N GLN A 426 9.63 11.83 12.42
CA GLN A 426 9.98 13.21 12.06
C GLN A 426 9.18 13.77 10.85
N PHE A 427 7.93 13.34 10.70
CA PHE A 427 7.04 13.83 9.63
C PHE A 427 6.89 15.35 9.71
N GLY A 428 7.09 16.02 8.58
CA GLY A 428 7.26 17.47 8.48
C GLY A 428 8.72 17.92 8.33
N VAL A 429 9.70 17.02 8.45
CA VAL A 429 11.13 17.32 8.21
C VAL A 429 11.65 16.51 7.02
N ARG A 430 12.35 17.17 6.09
CA ARG A 430 13.06 16.53 4.98
C ARG A 430 14.17 15.61 5.49
N ARG A 431 14.15 14.32 5.14
CA ARG A 431 15.08 13.30 5.67
C ARG A 431 15.33 12.10 4.76
N SER A 432 14.42 11.80 3.84
CA SER A 432 14.54 10.59 3.01
C SER A 432 15.67 10.74 1.98
N ARG A 433 15.89 9.67 1.21
CA ARG A 433 16.79 9.67 0.04
C ARG A 433 16.05 9.91 -1.28
N GLY A 434 15.03 10.76 -1.25
CA GLY A 434 14.21 11.14 -2.41
C GLY A 434 12.77 10.64 -2.34
N CYS A 435 12.51 9.50 -1.72
CA CYS A 435 11.15 8.98 -1.49
C CYS A 435 10.30 9.88 -0.58
N LEU A 436 9.00 9.65 -0.56
CA LEU A 436 8.08 10.35 0.36
C LEU A 436 7.74 9.43 1.53
N ASN A 437 8.38 9.68 2.68
CA ASN A 437 8.16 8.90 3.89
C ASN A 437 6.84 9.31 4.55
N LEU A 438 5.98 8.33 4.80
CA LEU A 438 4.70 8.48 5.48
C LEU A 438 4.69 7.73 6.81
N ALA A 439 3.88 8.20 7.76
CA ALA A 439 3.62 7.45 8.98
C ALA A 439 2.92 6.12 8.65
N PRO A 440 3.09 5.05 9.44
CA PRO A 440 2.50 3.75 9.13
C PRO A 440 0.99 3.81 8.86
N ARG A 441 0.23 4.59 9.65
CA ARG A 441 -1.21 4.76 9.48
C ARG A 441 -1.55 5.44 8.14
N ASP A 442 -0.80 6.47 7.79
CA ASP A 442 -1.02 7.26 6.58
C ASP A 442 -0.64 6.47 5.32
N ALA A 443 0.50 5.78 5.36
CA ALA A 443 0.96 4.92 4.28
C ALA A 443 -0.06 3.82 3.98
N ARG A 444 -0.58 3.16 5.02
CA ARG A 444 -1.62 2.14 4.91
C ARG A 444 -2.91 2.70 4.32
N TRP A 445 -3.40 3.82 4.86
CA TRP A 445 -4.62 4.45 4.36
C TRP A 445 -4.48 4.81 2.88
N LEU A 446 -3.37 5.48 2.52
CA LEU A 446 -3.12 5.91 1.15
C LEU A 446 -2.97 4.71 0.20
N TYR A 447 -2.31 3.64 0.64
CA TYR A 447 -2.10 2.43 -0.16
C TYR A 447 -3.41 1.78 -0.59
N PHE A 448 -4.42 1.75 0.29
CA PHE A 448 -5.71 1.16 -0.06
C PHE A 448 -6.66 2.15 -0.74
N TRP A 449 -6.53 3.46 -0.47
CA TRP A 449 -7.35 4.47 -1.11
C TRP A 449 -6.92 4.75 -2.57
N SER A 450 -5.62 4.92 -2.81
CA SER A 450 -5.05 5.27 -4.12
C SER A 450 -5.17 4.17 -5.16
N ASP A 451 -5.01 4.55 -6.43
CA ASP A 451 -4.90 3.62 -7.56
C ASP A 451 -3.43 3.30 -7.90
N PRO A 452 -3.12 2.11 -8.45
CA PRO A 452 -4.04 1.03 -8.86
C PRO A 452 -4.69 0.31 -7.67
N GLN A 453 -6.00 0.06 -7.66
CA GLN A 453 -6.63 -0.69 -6.56
C GLN A 453 -5.92 -2.02 -6.25
N VAL A 454 -5.78 -2.31 -4.95
CA VAL A 454 -5.19 -3.55 -4.43
C VAL A 454 -6.29 -4.34 -3.73
N PRO A 455 -6.92 -5.31 -4.43
CA PRO A 455 -7.98 -6.11 -3.82
C PRO A 455 -7.46 -6.92 -2.62
N PRO A 456 -8.35 -7.31 -1.68
CA PRO A 456 -7.97 -8.20 -0.59
C PRO A 456 -7.28 -9.47 -1.11
N GLY A 457 -6.21 -9.88 -0.44
CA GLY A 457 -5.35 -11.01 -0.83
C GLY A 457 -4.25 -10.65 -1.84
N TRP A 458 -4.28 -9.46 -2.46
CA TRP A 458 -3.26 -9.06 -3.41
C TRP A 458 -2.03 -8.45 -2.71
N THR A 459 -0.85 -9.00 -2.99
CA THR A 459 0.42 -8.49 -2.45
C THR A 459 1.11 -7.49 -3.36
N MET A 460 0.67 -7.39 -4.61
CA MET A 460 1.16 -6.43 -5.60
C MET A 460 0.05 -6.09 -6.59
N ALA A 461 -0.02 -4.83 -7.02
CA ALA A 461 -0.85 -4.37 -8.14
C ALA A 461 -0.10 -3.33 -8.98
N ALA A 462 -0.21 -3.43 -10.31
CA ALA A 462 0.39 -2.48 -11.24
C ALA A 462 -0.66 -1.75 -12.09
N GLY A 463 -0.30 -0.55 -12.55
CA GLY A 463 -1.08 0.26 -13.47
C GLY A 463 -1.17 -0.36 -14.87
N VAL A 464 -2.34 -0.21 -15.48
CA VAL A 464 -2.67 -0.58 -16.87
C VAL A 464 -3.26 0.65 -17.57
N VAL A 465 -3.41 0.66 -18.89
CA VAL A 465 -3.82 1.88 -19.61
C VAL A 465 -5.19 2.37 -19.14
N GLU A 466 -6.11 1.44 -18.91
CA GLU A 466 -7.51 1.67 -18.50
C GLU A 466 -7.61 2.09 -17.02
N ALA A 467 -6.62 1.74 -16.22
CA ALA A 467 -6.55 2.04 -14.79
C ALA A 467 -5.09 2.30 -14.41
N PRO A 468 -4.56 3.47 -14.80
CA PRO A 468 -3.13 3.74 -14.81
C PRO A 468 -2.58 4.14 -13.45
N GLY A 469 -3.42 4.25 -12.41
CA GLY A 469 -3.00 4.61 -11.07
C GLY A 469 -3.13 6.10 -10.78
N SER A 470 -3.03 6.44 -9.48
CA SER A 470 -3.24 7.80 -8.99
C SER A 470 -2.12 8.73 -9.41
N VAL A 471 -2.48 9.98 -9.72
CA VAL A 471 -1.52 11.04 -10.01
C VAL A 471 -0.88 11.54 -8.70
N VAL A 472 0.41 11.87 -8.75
CA VAL A 472 1.15 12.46 -7.64
C VAL A 472 1.82 13.74 -8.15
N ARG A 473 1.28 14.91 -7.77
CA ARG A 473 1.93 16.20 -7.97
C ARG A 473 2.88 16.47 -6.82
N VAL A 474 4.14 16.71 -7.13
CA VAL A 474 5.17 17.12 -6.17
C VAL A 474 5.67 18.49 -6.58
N ARG A 475 5.46 19.49 -5.73
CA ARG A 475 5.71 20.90 -6.05
C ARG A 475 6.43 21.64 -4.93
N THR A 476 6.90 22.83 -5.27
CA THR A 476 7.39 23.85 -4.34
C THR A 476 6.70 25.17 -4.63
N LYS A 477 6.95 26.20 -3.84
CA LYS A 477 6.56 27.57 -4.13
C LYS A 477 7.26 28.08 -5.39
N GLU A 478 8.51 27.70 -5.61
CA GLU A 478 9.32 28.11 -6.77
C GLU A 478 8.96 27.33 -8.05
N ASP A 479 8.36 26.15 -7.91
CA ASP A 479 7.87 25.30 -9.00
C ASP A 479 6.44 24.82 -8.71
N PRO A 480 5.43 25.72 -8.84
CA PRO A 480 4.04 25.44 -8.47
C PRO A 480 3.28 24.60 -9.50
N ASP A 481 3.71 24.61 -10.77
CA ASP A 481 3.13 23.84 -11.88
C ASP A 481 4.22 23.01 -12.58
N PRO A 482 4.72 21.95 -11.92
CA PRO A 482 5.85 21.19 -12.41
C PRO A 482 5.48 20.33 -13.63
N PRO A 483 6.42 20.00 -14.52
CA PRO A 483 6.13 19.24 -15.73
C PRO A 483 5.66 17.80 -15.42
N THR A 484 4.89 17.23 -16.34
CA THR A 484 4.50 15.81 -16.29
C THR A 484 5.68 14.92 -16.69
N ARG A 485 5.97 13.87 -15.90
CA ARG A 485 7.19 13.06 -16.03
C ARG A 485 6.90 11.57 -16.20
N GLY A 486 7.87 10.86 -16.79
CA GLY A 486 7.98 9.40 -16.81
C GLY A 486 6.70 8.70 -17.27
N TYR A 487 6.27 7.71 -16.49
CA TYR A 487 5.04 6.96 -16.74
C TYR A 487 3.78 7.84 -16.87
N ALA A 488 3.67 8.94 -16.12
CA ALA A 488 2.51 9.84 -16.22
C ALA A 488 2.39 10.49 -17.61
N LYS A 489 3.54 10.87 -18.19
CA LYS A 489 3.62 11.47 -19.52
C LYS A 489 3.15 10.49 -20.59
N LYS A 490 3.62 9.23 -20.52
CA LYS A 490 3.20 8.17 -21.46
C LYS A 490 1.69 7.93 -21.43
N VAL A 491 1.09 7.88 -20.23
CA VAL A 491 -0.36 7.72 -20.08
C VAL A 491 -1.12 8.91 -20.66
N LEU A 492 -0.64 10.13 -20.46
CA LEU A 492 -1.25 11.33 -21.01
C LEU A 492 -1.23 11.34 -22.54
N GLU A 493 -0.07 11.02 -23.14
CA GLU A 493 0.10 10.94 -24.60
C GLU A 493 -0.84 9.88 -25.21
N LEU A 494 -0.97 8.71 -24.58
CA LEU A 494 -1.89 7.66 -25.04
C LEU A 494 -3.36 8.12 -24.98
N ARG A 495 -3.77 8.81 -23.91
CA ARG A 495 -5.14 9.35 -23.80
C ARG A 495 -5.42 10.40 -24.88
N GLN A 496 -4.46 11.27 -25.17
CA GLN A 496 -4.59 12.29 -26.21
C GLN A 496 -4.68 11.66 -27.61
N GLN A 497 -3.92 10.60 -27.87
CA GLN A 497 -4.01 9.84 -29.12
C GLN A 497 -5.39 9.21 -29.29
N ASN A 498 -5.93 8.58 -28.24
CA ASN A 498 -7.26 7.95 -28.31
C ASN A 498 -8.38 8.99 -28.50
N ALA A 499 -8.29 10.12 -27.81
CA ALA A 499 -9.28 11.20 -27.93
C ALA A 499 -9.24 11.95 -29.28
N ALA A 500 -8.18 11.78 -30.08
CA ALA A 500 -8.07 12.35 -31.42
C ALA A 500 -8.64 11.44 -32.52
N VAL A 501 -8.99 10.19 -32.17
CA VAL A 501 -9.54 9.17 -33.07
C VAL A 501 -11.05 9.02 -32.90
N GLU A 502 -11.59 9.44 -31.75
CA GLU A 502 -13.02 9.63 -31.47
C GLU A 502 -13.51 11.00 -31.96
#